data_AF-A0A7J3V3A7-F1
#
_entry.id   AF-A0A7J3V3A7-F1
#
_cell.length_a   1.000
_cell.length_b   1.000
_cell.length_c   1.000
_cell.angle_alpha   90.00
_cell.angle_beta   90.00
_cell.angle_gamma   90.00
#
_symmetry.space_group_name_H-M   'P 1'
#
loop_
_entity.id
_entity.type
_entity.pdbx_description
1 polymer ?
#
loop_
_entity_poly.entity_id
_entity_poly.type
_entity_poly.pdbx_seq_one_letter_code
_entity_poly.pdbx_strand_id
1 'polypeptide(L)' 'MTGEGKGKVVDRGKKYRKIFIYIPKEVSSDTSFPFKVGEDVTVRIDGERLVIEKRRQQAKG' A
#
# COMPACT_ATOMS: atom_id res chain seq x y z
N MET A 1 -15.89 2.19 -13.93
CA MET A 1 -15.53 1.71 -12.58
C MET A 1 -14.63 2.76 -11.97
N THR A 2 -14.96 3.28 -10.79
CA THR A 2 -14.13 4.28 -10.11
C THR A 2 -13.09 3.56 -9.27
N GLY A 3 -11.85 3.54 -9.74
CA GLY A 3 -10.68 3.02 -9.00
C GLY A 3 -10.18 3.94 -7.89
N GLU A 4 -11.09 4.71 -7.27
CA GLU A 4 -10.78 5.73 -6.28
C GLU A 4 -11.83 5.73 -5.14
N GLY A 5 -11.41 6.18 -3.96
CA GLY A 5 -12.26 6.30 -2.79
C GLY A 5 -11.53 6.99 -1.65
N LYS A 6 -12.27 7.36 -0.58
CA LYS A 6 -11.69 8.07 0.56
C LYS A 6 -10.94 7.13 1.50
N GLY A 7 -9.62 7.16 1.43
CA GLY A 7 -8.73 6.48 2.37
C GLY A 7 -8.47 7.26 3.66
N LYS A 8 -7.61 6.71 4.52
CA LYS A 8 -7.12 7.38 5.74
C LYS A 8 -5.70 6.96 6.05
N VAL A 9 -4.84 7.93 6.39
CA VAL A 9 -3.52 7.69 6.96
C VAL A 9 -3.63 7.74 8.49
N VAL A 10 -3.12 6.72 9.17
CA VAL A 10 -3.18 6.60 10.63
C VAL A 10 -1.83 6.17 11.17
N ASP A 11 -1.30 6.89 12.15
CA ASP A 11 -0.17 6.42 12.96
C ASP A 11 -0.71 5.54 14.09
N ARG A 12 -0.29 4.27 14.11
CA ARG A 12 -0.59 3.32 15.20
C ARG A 12 0.70 2.87 15.91
N GLY A 13 1.79 3.63 15.72
CA GLY A 13 3.04 3.43 16.43
C GLY A 13 2.91 3.69 17.92
N LYS A 14 3.66 2.93 18.74
CA LYS A 14 3.83 3.21 20.18
C LYS A 14 5.21 3.78 20.47
N LYS A 15 6.26 2.98 20.22
CA LYS A 15 7.67 3.39 20.39
C LYS A 15 8.27 4.03 19.13
N TYR A 16 7.82 3.57 17.96
CA TYR A 16 8.23 4.09 16.66
C TYR A 16 7.00 4.31 15.80
N ARG A 17 7.06 5.29 14.90
CA ARG A 17 6.00 5.60 13.93
C ARG A 17 5.66 4.35 13.12
N LYS A 18 4.38 3.98 13.08
CA LYS A 18 3.87 2.90 12.23
C LYS A 18 2.65 3.44 11.49
N ILE A 19 2.89 3.90 10.26
CA ILE A 19 1.84 4.45 9.42
C ILE A 19 1.07 3.33 8.73
N PHE A 20 -0.25 3.37 8.87
CA PHE A 20 -1.19 2.53 8.16
C PHE A 20 -1.99 3.39 7.19
N ILE A 21 -2.19 2.90 5.98
CA ILE A 21 -3.06 3.52 4.98
C ILE A 21 -4.26 2.60 4.80
N TYR A 22 -5.45 3.11 5.11
CA TYR A 22 -6.70 2.42 4.78
C TYR A 22 -6.98 2.60 3.29
N ILE A 23 -6.98 1.49 2.56
CA ILE A 23 -7.44 1.40 1.18
C ILE A 23 -8.95 1.07 1.23
N PRO A 24 -9.81 1.92 0.66
CA PRO A 24 -11.25 1.73 0.70
C PRO A 24 -11.68 0.48 -0.08
N LYS A 25 -12.84 -0.08 0.30
CA LYS A 25 -13.34 -1.36 -0.22
C LYS A 25 -13.40 -1.37 -1.75
N GLU A 26 -13.90 -0.28 -2.34
CA GLU A 26 -14.11 -0.11 -3.78
C GLU A 26 -12.79 -0.28 -4.57
N VAL A 27 -11.66 0.13 -3.99
CA VAL A 27 -10.32 -0.02 -4.60
C VAL A 27 -9.75 -1.41 -4.31
N SER A 28 -9.87 -1.91 -3.07
CA SER A 28 -9.29 -3.21 -2.67
C SER A 28 -10.01 -4.43 -3.24
N SER A 29 -11.29 -4.29 -3.63
CA SER A 29 -12.09 -5.36 -4.22
C SER A 29 -12.04 -5.39 -5.75
N ASP A 30 -11.33 -4.44 -6.38
CA ASP A 30 -11.15 -4.44 -7.83
C ASP A 30 -10.27 -5.61 -8.26
N THR A 31 -10.65 -6.27 -9.37
CA THR A 31 -9.86 -7.34 -10.00
C THR A 31 -8.46 -6.91 -10.43
N SER A 32 -8.25 -5.61 -10.66
CA SER A 32 -6.94 -5.04 -10.98
C SER A 32 -6.12 -4.65 -9.75
N PHE A 33 -6.63 -4.88 -8.52
CA PHE A 33 -5.90 -4.57 -7.31
C PHE A 33 -4.57 -5.36 -7.29
N PRO A 34 -3.42 -4.68 -7.24
CA PRO A 34 -2.16 -5.33 -7.58
C PRO A 34 -1.59 -6.17 -6.43
N PHE A 35 -2.18 -6.16 -5.24
CA PHE A 35 -1.63 -6.80 -4.04
C PHE A 35 -2.54 -7.88 -3.46
N LYS A 36 -1.95 -8.80 -2.71
CA LYS A 36 -2.56 -9.79 -1.84
C LYS A 36 -2.33 -9.40 -0.39
N VAL A 37 -3.29 -9.72 0.46
CA VAL A 37 -3.17 -9.48 1.90
C VAL A 37 -1.95 -10.24 2.44
N GLY A 38 -1.05 -9.52 3.11
CA GLY A 38 0.14 -10.08 3.74
C GLY A 38 1.37 -10.21 2.83
N GLU A 39 1.30 -9.82 1.55
CA GLU A 39 2.50 -9.78 0.72
C GLU A 39 3.41 -8.58 1.06
N ASP A 40 4.71 -8.77 0.90
CA ASP A 40 5.70 -7.72 1.06
C ASP A 40 5.64 -6.73 -0.10
N VAL A 41 5.69 -5.44 0.21
CA VAL A 41 5.71 -4.35 -0.77
C VAL A 41 6.89 -3.41 -0.57
N THR A 42 7.28 -2.72 -1.64
CA THR A 42 8.18 -1.57 -1.57
C THR A 42 7.35 -0.31 -1.52
N VAL A 43 7.62 0.55 -0.54
CA VAL A 43 6.95 1.85 -0.37
C VAL A 43 7.99 2.94 -0.53
N ARG A 44 7.77 3.88 -1.45
CA ARG A 44 8.71 4.98 -1.74
C ARG A 44 7.97 6.29 -1.98
N ILE A 45 8.70 7.40 -1.82
CA ILE A 45 8.24 8.74 -2.20
C ILE A 45 8.69 9.01 -3.64
N ASP A 46 7.79 9.56 -4.44
CA ASP A 46 8.03 10.00 -5.82
C ASP A 46 7.44 11.40 -6.01
N GLY A 47 8.27 12.42 -5.80
CA GLY A 47 7.82 13.81 -5.68
C GLY A 47 6.81 14.00 -4.55
N GLU A 48 5.59 14.39 -4.89
CA GLU A 48 4.49 14.59 -3.94
C GLU A 48 3.61 13.34 -3.75
N ARG A 49 4.01 12.19 -4.31
CA ARG A 49 3.24 10.94 -4.28
C ARG A 49 3.90 9.89 -3.42
N LEU A 50 3.08 9.06 -2.77
CA LEU A 50 3.53 7.80 -2.20
C LEU A 50 3.23 6.68 -3.20
N VAL A 51 4.28 5.98 -3.61
CA VAL A 51 4.19 4.86 -4.55
C VAL A 51 4.39 3.55 -3.79
N ILE A 52 3.47 2.61 -4.00
CA ILE A 52 3.53 1.25 -3.45
C ILE A 52 3.63 0.30 -4.62
N GLU A 53 4.65 -0.55 -4.63
CA GLU A 53 4.94 -1.51 -5.69
C GLU A 53 5.20 -2.89 -5.09
N LYS A 54 4.97 -3.96 -5.86
CA LYS A 54 5.32 -5.32 -5.43
C LYS A 54 6.82 -5.38 -5.11
N ARG A 55 7.17 -5.93 -3.95
CA ARG A 55 8.58 -6.12 -3.62
C ARG A 55 9.15 -7.17 -4.57
N ARG A 56 10.12 -6.77 -5.40
CA ARG A 56 10.88 -7.75 -6.20
C ARG A 56 11.60 -8.66 -5.20
N GLN A 57 11.26 -9.95 -5.19
CA GLN A 57 12.12 -10.94 -4.55
C GLN A 57 13.42 -10.90 -5.33
N GLN A 58 14.50 -10.45 -4.71
CA GLN A 58 15.82 -10.68 -5.28
C GLN A 58 15.97 -12.18 -5.37
N ALA A 59 16.11 -12.71 -6.59
CA ALA A 59 16.53 -14.08 -6.78
C ALA A 59 17.84 -14.22 -6.01
N LYS A 60 17.83 -15.03 -4.95
CA LYS A 60 19.06 -15.43 -4.28
C LYS A 60 19.84 -16.23 -5.33
N GLY A 61 20.87 -15.61 -5.89
CA GLY A 61 21.90 -16.31 -6.66
C GLY A 61 22.69 -17.25 -5.77
#